data_AF-A0A4P2Q0S3-F1
#
_entry.id   AF-A0A4P2Q0S3-F1
#
_cell.length_a   1.000
_cell.length_b   1.000
_cell.length_c   1.000
_cell.angle_alpha   90.00
_cell.angle_beta   90.00
_cell.angle_gamma   90.00
#
_symmetry.space_group_name_H-M   'P 1'
#
loop_
_entity.id
_entity.type
_entity.pdbx_description
1 polymer ?
#
loop_
_entity_poly.entity_id
_entity_poly.type
_entity_poly.pdbx_seq_one_letter_code
_entity_poly.pdbx_strand_id
1 'polypeptide(L)'
;MTEPIRVVPDWVCEILSLRTRAYDLIVKRRFYAEIGVGHLWYVDAEARSLAVSRLVDGRWLELGVHGPTDRVRAEPFEDVEIELSVWWEDLDIESG
;
A
#
# COMPACT_ATOMS: atom_id res chain seq x y z
N MET A 1 14.53 3.89 -22.93
CA MET A 1 14.83 2.81 -21.96
C MET A 1 15.19 3.49 -20.66
N THR A 2 14.33 3.39 -19.64
CA THR A 2 14.60 3.95 -18.31
C THR A 2 15.64 3.09 -17.60
N GLU A 3 16.60 3.73 -16.93
CA GLU A 3 17.59 3.03 -16.11
C GLU A 3 16.90 2.43 -14.88
N PRO A 4 17.27 1.20 -14.44
CA PRO A 4 16.67 0.60 -13.26
C PRO A 4 17.02 1.38 -11.98
N ILE A 5 16.05 1.46 -11.08
CA ILE A 5 16.26 2.02 -9.73
C ILE A 5 17.20 1.08 -8.96
N ARG A 6 18.28 1.64 -8.39
CA ARG A 6 19.30 0.90 -7.64
C ARG A 6 19.30 1.18 -6.14
N VAL A 7 18.38 2.03 -5.68
CA VAL A 7 18.20 2.36 -4.26
C VAL A 7 17.01 1.57 -3.71
N VAL A 8 17.07 1.23 -2.43
CA VAL A 8 15.92 0.68 -1.71
C VAL A 8 14.94 1.84 -1.48
N PRO A 9 13.68 1.73 -1.90
CA PRO A 9 12.67 2.75 -1.60
C PRO A 9 12.38 2.79 -0.10
N ASP A 10 12.20 3.99 0.45
CA ASP A 10 11.72 4.15 1.83
C ASP A 10 10.26 3.66 1.97
N TRP A 11 9.47 3.81 0.90
CA TRP A 11 8.06 3.41 0.85
C TRP A 11 7.71 2.73 -0.48
N VAL A 12 6.87 1.71 -0.40
CA VAL A 12 6.23 1.07 -1.56
C VAL A 12 4.72 1.01 -1.35
N CYS A 13 3.98 1.33 -2.40
CA CYS A 13 2.52 1.16 -2.46
C CYS A 13 2.17 0.17 -3.55
N GLU A 14 1.53 -0.92 -3.17
CA GLU A 14 1.05 -1.95 -4.09
C GLU A 14 -0.48 -1.86 -4.20
N ILE A 15 -0.98 -1.71 -5.43
CA ILE A 15 -2.42 -1.76 -5.72
C ILE A 15 -2.75 -3.21 -6.05
N LEU A 16 -3.54 -3.86 -5.19
CA LEU A 16 -3.87 -5.26 -5.35
C LEU A 16 -4.80 -5.46 -6.55
N SER A 17 -4.39 -6.34 -7.44
CA SER A 17 -5.21 -6.83 -8.56
C SER A 17 -5.50 -8.31 -8.38
N LEU A 18 -6.63 -8.80 -8.89
CA LEU A 18 -6.95 -10.24 -8.87
C LEU A 18 -5.85 -11.11 -9.49
N ARG A 19 -5.09 -10.59 -10.46
CA ARG A 19 -4.05 -11.35 -11.19
C ARG A 19 -2.75 -11.50 -10.40
N THR A 20 -2.36 -10.48 -9.64
CA THR A 20 -1.04 -10.43 -8.97
C THR A 20 -1.14 -10.50 -7.45
N ARG A 21 -2.34 -10.47 -6.87
CA ARG A 21 -2.58 -10.43 -5.42
C ARG A 21 -1.71 -11.39 -4.62
N ALA A 22 -1.67 -12.67 -5.02
CA ALA A 22 -0.88 -13.67 -4.30
C ALA A 22 0.63 -13.37 -4.35
N TYR A 23 1.12 -12.89 -5.49
CA TYR A 23 2.52 -12.50 -5.65
C TYR A 23 2.84 -11.26 -4.79
N ASP A 24 1.96 -10.26 -4.78
CA ASP A 24 2.15 -9.02 -4.01
C ASP A 24 2.13 -9.28 -2.49
N LEU A 25 1.18 -10.09 -2.02
CA LEU A 25 1.00 -10.40 -0.59
C LEU A 25 2.06 -11.37 -0.03
N ILE A 26 2.64 -12.23 -0.88
CA ILE A 26 3.55 -13.29 -0.43
C ILE A 26 4.99 -13.01 -0.86
N VAL A 27 5.21 -12.86 -2.16
CA VAL A 27 6.57 -12.80 -2.72
C VAL A 27 7.15 -11.41 -2.51
N LYS A 28 6.47 -10.38 -3.01
CA LYS A 28 6.95 -8.99 -2.85
C LYS A 28 7.04 -8.58 -1.40
N ARG A 29 6.03 -8.91 -0.57
CA ARG A 29 6.03 -8.59 0.86
C ARG A 29 7.29 -9.07 1.59
N ARG A 30 7.73 -10.30 1.30
CA ARG A 30 8.94 -10.89 1.89
C ARG A 30 10.19 -10.23 1.33
N PHE A 31 10.25 -10.06 0.01
CA PHE A 31 11.37 -9.42 -0.66
C PHE A 31 11.59 -7.99 -0.17
N TYR A 32 10.52 -7.19 -0.03
CA TYR A 32 10.59 -5.83 0.48
C TYR A 32 11.08 -5.74 1.93
N ALA A 33 10.70 -6.69 2.78
CA ALA A 33 11.27 -6.78 4.13
C ALA A 33 12.77 -7.14 4.09
N GLU A 34 13.17 -8.08 3.22
CA GLU A 34 14.55 -8.52 3.07
C GLU A 34 15.48 -7.39 2.61
N ILE A 35 15.03 -6.58 1.65
CA ILE A 35 15.83 -5.44 1.15
C ILE A 35 15.70 -4.18 2.03
N GLY A 36 14.83 -4.18 3.04
CA GLY A 36 14.74 -3.10 4.01
C GLY A 36 13.84 -1.92 3.63
N VAL A 37 12.80 -2.13 2.82
CA VAL A 37 11.78 -1.10 2.59
C VAL A 37 11.15 -0.70 3.93
N GLY A 38 11.14 0.59 4.25
CA GLY A 38 10.68 1.09 5.55
C GLY A 38 9.17 0.98 5.75
N HIS A 39 8.41 1.26 4.69
CA HIS A 39 6.95 1.31 4.74
C HIS A 39 6.31 0.60 3.53
N LEU A 40 5.26 -0.18 3.79
CA LEU A 40 4.53 -0.90 2.75
C LEU A 40 3.04 -0.64 2.90
N TRP A 41 2.44 -0.12 1.84
CA TRP A 41 1.00 0.07 1.71
C TRP A 41 0.41 -0.95 0.76
N TYR A 42 -0.75 -1.49 1.12
CA TYR A 42 -1.62 -2.20 0.19
C TYR A 42 -2.92 -1.44 0.00
N VAL A 43 -3.22 -1.12 -1.25
CA VAL A 43 -4.49 -0.55 -1.67
C VAL A 43 -5.29 -1.67 -2.32
N ASP A 44 -6.40 -2.04 -1.72
CA ASP A 44 -7.29 -3.08 -2.24
C ASP A 44 -8.52 -2.43 -2.85
N ALA A 45 -8.59 -2.38 -4.19
CA ALA A 45 -9.71 -1.76 -4.90
C ALA A 45 -11.01 -2.56 -4.76
N GLU A 46 -10.95 -3.88 -4.55
CA GLU A 46 -12.13 -4.73 -4.37
C GLU A 46 -12.70 -4.57 -2.96
N ALA A 47 -11.83 -4.60 -1.94
CA ALA A 47 -12.24 -4.37 -0.55
C ALA A 47 -12.39 -2.88 -0.20
N ARG A 48 -12.00 -1.97 -1.11
CA ARG A 48 -11.88 -0.52 -0.90
C ARG A 48 -11.21 -0.16 0.42
N SER A 49 -10.00 -0.70 0.61
CA SER A 49 -9.26 -0.55 1.86
C SER A 49 -7.80 -0.19 1.63
N LEU A 50 -7.22 0.43 2.66
CA LEU A 50 -5.79 0.71 2.76
C LEU A 50 -5.22 0.01 3.99
N ALA A 51 -4.24 -0.88 3.80
CA ALA A 51 -3.45 -1.45 4.89
C ALA A 51 -2.06 -0.82 4.92
N VAL A 52 -1.64 -0.36 6.10
CA VAL A 52 -0.38 0.37 6.32
C VAL A 52 0.53 -0.46 7.22
N SER A 53 1.76 -0.69 6.79
CA SER A 53 2.78 -1.41 7.57
C SER A 53 4.10 -0.64 7.62
N ARG A 54 4.81 -0.74 8.75
CA ARG A 54 6.21 -0.33 8.92
C ARG A 54 7.09 -1.54 9.16
N LEU A 55 8.30 -1.55 8.62
CA LEU A 55 9.30 -2.57 8.92
C LEU A 55 9.99 -2.26 10.25
N VAL A 56 9.95 -3.21 11.19
CA VAL A 56 10.61 -3.15 12.49
C VAL A 56 11.35 -4.46 12.71
N ASP A 57 12.68 -4.39 12.86
CA ASP A 57 13.55 -5.57 13.05
C ASP A 57 13.31 -6.69 12.02
N GLY A 58 13.14 -6.31 10.75
CA GLY A 58 12.89 -7.23 9.64
C GLY A 58 11.48 -7.84 9.61
N ARG A 59 10.55 -7.33 10.42
CA ARG A 59 9.15 -7.79 10.49
C ARG A 59 8.20 -6.64 10.20
N TRP A 60 7.13 -6.94 9.48
CA TRP A 60 6.08 -5.96 9.23
C TRP A 60 5.21 -5.79 10.49
N LEU A 61 5.24 -4.59 11.05
CA LEU A 61 4.28 -4.11 12.03
C LEU A 61 3.12 -3.48 11.28
N GLU A 62 1.91 -4.00 11.47
CA GLU A 62 0.68 -3.36 10.98
C GLU A 62 0.40 -2.11 11.83
N LEU A 63 0.26 -0.97 11.16
CA LEU A 63 -0.04 0.31 11.80
C LEU A 63 -1.53 0.64 11.72
N GLY A 64 -2.23 0.10 10.72
CA GLY A 64 -3.67 0.26 10.56
C GLY A 64 -4.20 -0.38 9.30
N VAL A 65 -5.50 -0.69 9.32
CA VAL A 65 -6.31 -1.07 8.16
C VAL A 65 -7.50 -0.13 8.13
N HIS A 66 -7.67 0.58 7.02
CA HIS A 66 -8.59 1.69 6.88
C HIS A 66 -9.65 1.40 5.83
N GLY A 67 -10.88 1.83 6.11
CA GLY A 67 -12.04 1.65 5.27
C GLY A 67 -12.23 2.76 4.23
N PRO A 68 -13.22 2.60 3.33
CA PRO A 68 -13.37 3.44 2.15
C PRO A 68 -13.67 4.91 2.43
N THR A 69 -14.20 5.24 3.61
CA THR A 69 -14.61 6.61 3.98
C THR A 69 -13.70 7.24 5.03
N ASP A 70 -12.62 6.57 5.42
CA ASP A 70 -11.74 7.06 6.47
C ASP A 70 -10.90 8.25 5.97
N ARG A 71 -10.58 9.16 6.88
CA ARG A 71 -9.55 10.19 6.71
C ARG A 71 -8.35 9.78 7.53
N VAL A 72 -7.20 9.63 6.88
CA VAL A 72 -6.02 9.01 7.50
C VAL A 72 -4.79 9.89 7.39
N ARG A 73 -3.97 9.88 8.44
CA ARG A 73 -2.60 10.39 8.46
C ARG A 73 -1.68 9.19 8.64
N ALA A 74 -1.40 8.52 7.52
CA ALA A 74 -0.70 7.25 7.49
C ALA A 74 0.80 7.46 7.27
N GLU A 75 1.64 6.68 7.94
CA GLU A 75 3.07 6.76 7.74
C GLU A 75 3.49 6.30 6.33
N PRO A 76 4.48 6.93 5.68
CA PRO A 76 5.36 8.01 6.17
C PRO A 76 4.85 9.42 5.81
N PHE A 77 3.54 9.60 5.63
CA PHE A 77 2.89 10.85 5.21
C PHE A 77 1.96 11.40 6.30
N GLU A 78 2.34 11.30 7.57
CA GLU A 78 1.53 11.69 8.72
C GLU A 78 1.18 13.19 8.71
N ASP A 79 2.00 14.00 8.05
CA ASP A 79 1.79 15.44 7.85
C ASP A 79 0.66 15.76 6.87
N VAL A 80 0.22 14.78 6.05
CA VAL A 80 -0.87 14.93 5.08
C VAL A 80 -2.07 14.09 5.50
N GLU A 81 -3.24 14.72 5.58
CA GLU A 81 -4.49 13.97 5.74
C GLU A 81 -4.98 13.53 4.37
N ILE A 82 -5.22 12.24 4.23
CA ILE A 82 -5.71 11.59 3.01
C ILE A 82 -7.17 11.21 3.24
N GLU A 83 -8.06 11.75 2.42
CA GLU A 83 -9.46 11.37 2.38
C GLU A 83 -9.63 10.17 1.45
N LEU A 84 -9.86 8.96 1.99
CA LEU A 84 -9.88 7.74 1.17
C LEU A 84 -11.14 7.63 0.29
N SER A 85 -12.23 8.35 0.60
CA SER A 85 -13.45 8.32 -0.20
C SER A 85 -13.20 8.67 -1.67
N VAL A 86 -12.28 9.60 -1.93
CA VAL A 86 -12.00 10.08 -3.29
C VAL A 86 -11.23 9.05 -4.15
N TRP A 87 -10.61 8.03 -3.54
CA TRP A 87 -9.82 7.04 -4.28
C TRP A 87 -10.68 6.08 -5.10
N TRP A 88 -11.97 5.98 -4.78
CA TRP A 88 -12.86 4.95 -5.31
C TRP A 88 -13.93 5.51 -6.25
N GLU A 89 -14.02 6.83 -6.41
CA GLU A 89 -15.11 7.50 -7.14
C GLU A 89 -15.24 6.99 -8.58
N ASP A 90 -14.15 6.78 -9.30
CA ASP A 90 -14.17 6.27 -10.68
C ASP A 90 -14.62 4.80 -10.78
N LEU A 91 -14.40 3.99 -9.73
CA LEU A 91 -14.86 2.60 -9.68
C LEU A 91 -16.39 2.50 -9.49
N ASP A 92 -16.99 3.53 -8.89
CA ASP A 92 -18.44 3.63 -8.75
C ASP A 92 -19.12 3.98 -10.07
N ILE A 93 -18.42 4.64 -11.00
CA ILE A 93 -18.94 5.00 -12.33
C ILE A 93 -19.03 3.78 -13.25
N GLU A 94 -18.08 2.84 -13.19
CA GLU A 94 -18.06 1.63 -14.01
C GLU A 94 -19.04 0.54 -13.53
N SER A 95 -19.62 0.72 -12.35
CA SER A 95 -20.61 -0.19 -11.76
C SER A 95 -22.06 0.15 -12.14
N GLY A 96 -22.27 1.19 -12.95
CA GLY A 96 -23.57 1.71 -13.42
C GLY A 96 -23.97 1.29 -14.83
#